data_AF-A0A919W3H5-F1
#
_entry.id   AF-A0A919W3H5-F1
#
_cell.length_a   1.000
_cell.length_b   1.000
_cell.length_c   1.000
_cell.angle_alpha   90.00
_cell.angle_beta   90.00
_cell.angle_gamma   90.00
#
_symmetry.space_group_name_H-M   'P 1'
#
loop_
_entity.id
_entity.type
_entity.pdbx_description
1 polymer ?
#
loop_
_entity_poly.entity_id
_entity_poly.type
_entity_poly.pdbx_seq_one_letter_code
_entity_poly.pdbx_strand_id
1 'polypeptide(L)'
;MRIFELLEALEEVPSAQVKVRRGAVNIHQPALGETAVVEPDDVTEAAAVFVPTGEPAVQLEIRRHREILPLIVTTDDFVFTPVYADAVLDEGAELRVPAMPSLIAYSEMHRDVRAFGKAQDEEGLEADMLAATLLAHRCFLAGAIRVGLWPVRAAAWWEYANARIAPRLSLPPFRPDEIWDDLMADVTEARRQTEQAKTF
;
A
#
# COMPACT_ATOMS: atom_id res chain seq x y z
N MET A 1 -11.54 -10.82 16.52
CA MET A 1 -11.10 -10.38 17.87
C MET A 1 -12.14 -9.44 18.47
N ARG A 2 -12.28 -9.32 19.79
CA ARG A 2 -13.25 -8.33 20.35
C ARG A 2 -12.71 -6.92 20.14
N ILE A 3 -13.60 -5.98 19.82
CA ILE A 3 -13.19 -4.60 19.51
C ILE A 3 -12.40 -3.94 20.65
N PHE A 4 -12.78 -4.19 21.91
CA PHE A 4 -12.06 -3.67 23.09
C PHE A 4 -10.62 -4.17 23.15
N GLU A 5 -10.37 -5.45 22.87
CA GLU A 5 -9.01 -6.05 22.87
C GLU A 5 -8.14 -5.41 21.78
N LEU A 6 -8.73 -5.14 20.61
CA LEU A 6 -8.04 -4.45 19.52
C LEU A 6 -7.69 -3.00 19.88
N LEU A 7 -8.61 -2.29 20.52
CA LEU A 7 -8.35 -0.92 20.96
C LEU A 7 -7.26 -0.87 22.03
N GLU A 8 -7.33 -1.75 23.04
CA GLU A 8 -6.32 -1.87 24.09
C GLU A 8 -4.93 -2.16 23.52
N ALA A 9 -4.83 -3.09 22.56
CA ALA A 9 -3.56 -3.35 21.89
C ALA A 9 -3.02 -2.10 21.16
N LEU A 10 -3.88 -1.38 20.43
CA LEU A 10 -3.47 -0.20 19.66
C LEU A 10 -3.11 1.03 20.53
N GLU A 11 -3.52 1.07 21.79
CA GLU A 11 -3.11 2.13 22.75
C GLU A 11 -1.60 2.12 23.01
N GLU A 12 -0.91 1.00 22.77
CA GLU A 12 0.55 0.87 22.87
C GLU A 12 1.31 1.72 21.84
N VAL A 13 0.64 2.23 20.80
CA VAL A 13 1.24 3.12 19.78
C VAL A 13 0.71 4.54 20.00
N PRO A 14 1.39 5.41 20.76
CA PRO A 14 0.79 6.65 21.29
C PRO A 14 0.39 7.68 20.23
N SER A 15 1.02 7.62 19.06
CA SER A 15 0.79 8.53 17.94
C SER A 15 -0.36 8.09 17.02
N ALA A 16 -0.75 6.82 17.07
CA ALA A 16 -1.85 6.30 16.27
C ALA A 16 -3.19 6.83 16.79
N GLN A 17 -3.97 7.44 15.91
CA GLN A 17 -5.29 7.96 16.24
C GLN A 17 -6.36 6.92 15.88
N VAL A 18 -6.87 6.22 16.89
CA VAL A 18 -7.81 5.11 16.70
C VAL A 18 -9.25 5.59 16.91
N LYS A 19 -10.14 5.29 15.96
CA LYS A 19 -11.58 5.59 16.04
C LYS A 19 -12.41 4.42 15.53
N VAL A 20 -13.55 4.17 16.17
CA VAL A 20 -14.54 3.20 15.65
C VAL A 20 -15.56 3.93 14.80
N ARG A 21 -15.76 3.49 13.55
CA ARG A 21 -16.78 4.02 12.64
C ARG A 21 -17.49 2.87 11.95
N ARG A 22 -18.82 2.82 12.09
CA ARG A 22 -19.69 1.81 11.45
C ARG A 22 -19.26 0.36 11.71
N GLY A 23 -18.70 0.07 12.88
CA GLY A 23 -18.21 -1.26 13.25
C GLY A 23 -16.72 -1.49 12.98
N ALA A 24 -16.13 -0.76 12.03
CA ALA A 24 -14.71 -0.86 11.69
C ALA A 24 -13.84 0.00 12.62
N VAL A 25 -12.61 -0.47 12.86
CA VAL A 25 -11.55 0.29 13.54
C VAL A 25 -10.73 1.05 12.49
N ASN A 26 -10.71 2.37 12.61
CA ASN A 26 -9.99 3.29 11.76
C ASN A 26 -8.73 3.72 12.52
N ILE A 27 -7.56 3.35 12.01
CA ILE A 27 -6.25 3.64 12.58
C ILE A 27 -5.64 4.73 11.72
N HIS A 28 -5.71 5.97 12.16
CA HIS A 28 -5.11 7.09 11.43
C HIS A 28 -3.68 7.33 11.90
N GLN A 29 -2.75 7.41 10.95
CA GLN A 29 -1.36 7.76 11.19
C GLN A 29 -1.10 9.20 10.73
N PRO A 30 -0.98 10.18 11.66
CA PRO A 30 -0.84 11.58 11.30
C PRO A 30 0.44 11.89 10.50
N ALA A 31 1.54 11.18 10.78
CA ALA A 31 2.81 11.38 10.08
C ALA A 31 2.71 11.08 8.57
N LEU A 32 1.87 10.11 8.22
CA LEU A 32 1.57 9.78 6.82
C LEU A 32 0.43 10.63 6.27
N GLY A 33 -0.55 10.98 7.10
CA GLY A 33 -1.84 11.49 6.65
C GLY A 33 -2.73 10.39 6.06
N GLU A 34 -2.57 9.15 6.52
CA GLU A 34 -3.25 7.96 6.00
C GLU A 34 -4.04 7.24 7.08
N THR A 35 -5.01 6.43 6.67
CA THR A 35 -5.84 5.64 7.59
C THR A 35 -5.94 4.21 7.10
N ALA A 36 -5.58 3.26 7.97
CA ALA A 36 -5.94 1.86 7.80
C ALA A 36 -7.34 1.62 8.39
N VAL A 37 -8.17 0.89 7.66
CA VAL A 37 -9.50 0.47 8.11
C VAL A 37 -9.50 -1.04 8.26
N VAL A 38 -9.71 -1.50 9.49
CA VAL A 38 -9.72 -2.92 9.83
C VAL A 38 -11.04 -3.31 10.49
N GLU A 39 -11.63 -4.41 10.02
CA GLU A 39 -12.80 -5.01 10.67
C GLU A 39 -12.32 -5.88 11.84
N PRO A 40 -12.83 -5.67 13.08
CA PRO A 40 -12.40 -6.46 14.23
C PRO A 40 -12.54 -7.98 14.06
N ASP A 41 -13.54 -8.41 13.29
CA ASP A 41 -13.80 -9.83 13.00
C ASP A 41 -12.74 -10.46 12.09
N ASP A 42 -12.08 -9.64 11.27
CA ASP A 42 -10.97 -10.09 10.43
C ASP A 42 -9.64 -10.15 11.18
N VAL A 43 -9.52 -9.45 12.32
CA VAL A 43 -8.30 -9.48 13.11
C VAL A 43 -8.29 -10.73 14.00
N THR A 44 -7.28 -11.56 13.78
CA THR A 44 -7.11 -12.87 14.43
C THR A 44 -6.24 -12.80 15.67
N GLU A 45 -5.28 -11.88 15.67
CA GLU A 45 -4.35 -11.62 16.76
C GLU A 45 -3.90 -10.15 16.70
N ALA A 46 -3.65 -9.56 17.87
CA ALA A 46 -2.94 -8.30 18.02
C ALA A 46 -1.87 -8.46 19.09
N ALA A 47 -0.63 -8.15 18.74
CA ALA A 47 0.51 -8.29 19.63
C ALA A 47 1.34 -7.00 19.66
N ALA A 48 1.70 -6.57 20.88
CA ALA A 48 2.70 -5.54 21.05
C ALA A 48 4.07 -6.09 20.61
N VAL A 49 4.75 -5.34 19.76
CA VAL A 49 6.07 -5.65 19.22
C VAL A 49 6.96 -4.41 19.29
N PHE A 50 8.25 -4.56 19.05
CA PHE A 50 9.19 -3.45 18.98
C PHE A 50 9.86 -3.44 17.61
N VAL A 51 9.92 -2.26 17.00
CA VAL A 51 10.78 -2.06 15.82
C VAL A 51 12.25 -2.07 16.24
N PRO A 52 13.21 -2.26 15.31
CA PRO A 52 14.64 -2.34 15.65
C PRO A 52 15.20 -1.12 16.40
N THR A 53 14.56 0.05 16.28
CA THR A 53 14.91 1.28 17.00
C THR A 53 14.48 1.27 18.47
N GLY A 54 13.72 0.25 18.90
CA GLY A 54 13.16 0.14 20.25
C GLY A 54 11.84 0.89 20.45
N GLU A 55 11.31 1.51 19.40
CA GLU A 55 10.01 2.17 19.46
C GLU A 55 8.86 1.14 19.49
N PRO A 56 7.74 1.47 20.16
CA PRO A 56 6.61 0.56 20.25
C PRO A 56 5.89 0.43 18.91
N ALA A 57 5.39 -0.76 18.65
CA ALA A 57 4.56 -1.06 17.50
C ALA A 57 3.55 -2.16 17.87
N VAL A 58 2.50 -2.28 17.07
CA VAL A 58 1.47 -3.31 17.23
C VAL A 58 1.34 -4.06 15.92
N GLN A 59 1.52 -5.37 15.97
CA GLN A 59 1.29 -6.26 14.84
C GLN A 59 -0.13 -6.82 14.91
N LEU A 60 -0.90 -6.57 13.86
CA LEU A 60 -2.24 -7.12 13.65
C LEU A 60 -2.17 -8.23 12.61
N GLU A 61 -2.71 -9.40 12.94
CA GLU A 61 -2.84 -10.51 12.00
C GLU A 61 -4.22 -10.48 11.35
N ILE A 62 -4.28 -9.99 10.11
CA ILE A 62 -5.51 -9.75 9.35
C ILE A 62 -5.84 -10.96 8.48
N ARG A 63 -6.99 -11.58 8.72
CA ARG A 63 -7.50 -12.65 7.87
C ARG A 63 -8.10 -12.08 6.59
N ARG A 64 -7.64 -12.62 5.45
CA ARG A 64 -8.23 -12.40 4.12
C ARG A 64 -8.39 -13.75 3.45
N HIS A 65 -9.62 -14.22 3.30
CA HIS A 65 -9.94 -15.56 2.79
C HIS A 65 -9.17 -16.66 3.54
N ARG A 66 -8.16 -17.26 2.91
CA ARG A 66 -7.32 -18.34 3.45
C ARG A 66 -5.95 -17.87 3.95
N GLU A 67 -5.67 -16.58 3.86
CA GLU A 67 -4.38 -16.00 4.21
C GLU A 67 -4.50 -15.16 5.48
N ILE A 68 -3.39 -15.07 6.20
CA ILE A 68 -3.20 -14.20 7.35
C ILE A 68 -2.10 -13.22 6.96
N LEU A 69 -2.41 -11.93 7.02
CA LEU A 69 -1.55 -10.85 6.56
C LEU A 69 -1.17 -9.96 7.73
N PRO A 70 0.12 -9.70 7.94
CA PRO A 70 0.54 -8.78 8.98
C PRO A 70 0.29 -7.33 8.56
N LEU A 71 -0.30 -6.56 9.47
CA LEU A 71 -0.28 -5.10 9.47
C LEU A 71 0.41 -4.65 10.76
N ILE A 72 1.60 -4.08 10.63
CA ILE A 72 2.33 -3.54 11.78
C ILE A 72 2.10 -2.03 11.80
N VAL A 73 1.48 -1.56 12.87
CA VAL A 73 1.27 -0.13 13.15
C VAL A 73 2.45 0.34 13.98
N THR A 74 3.25 1.26 13.45
CA THR A 74 4.37 1.88 14.18
C THR A 74 3.99 3.29 14.63
N THR A 75 4.91 3.94 15.34
CA THR A 75 4.76 5.34 15.76
C THR A 75 4.54 6.31 14.59
N ASP A 76 5.06 6.03 13.40
CA ASP A 76 5.03 6.94 12.27
C ASP A 76 4.59 6.30 10.94
N ASP A 77 4.34 4.98 10.92
CA ASP A 77 4.14 4.24 9.69
C ASP A 77 3.15 3.06 9.81
N PHE A 78 2.88 2.44 8.66
CA PHE A 78 2.27 1.14 8.52
C PHE A 78 3.21 0.23 7.74
N VAL A 79 3.47 -0.97 8.24
CA VAL A 79 4.30 -1.97 7.56
C VAL A 79 3.44 -3.18 7.22
N PHE A 80 3.55 -3.67 5.98
CA PHE A 80 2.73 -4.75 5.46
C PHE A 80 3.49 -5.59 4.44
N THR A 81 2.93 -6.76 4.10
CA THR A 81 3.48 -7.67 3.09
C THR A 81 2.99 -7.28 1.69
N PRO A 82 3.89 -7.04 0.72
CA PRO A 82 3.53 -6.92 -0.69
C PRO A 82 2.81 -8.15 -1.24
N VAL A 83 1.97 -7.97 -2.27
CA VAL A 83 1.40 -9.11 -3.02
C VAL A 83 2.46 -9.71 -3.94
N TYR A 84 2.44 -11.02 -4.15
CA TYR A 84 3.31 -11.66 -5.14
C TYR A 84 2.90 -11.29 -6.58
N ALA A 85 3.88 -11.20 -7.47
CA ALA A 85 3.65 -10.81 -8.87
C ALA A 85 2.62 -11.70 -9.60
N ASP A 86 2.62 -12.99 -9.32
CA ASP A 86 1.71 -13.98 -9.93
C ASP A 86 0.23 -13.76 -9.56
N ALA A 87 -0.04 -13.09 -8.44
CA ALA A 87 -1.38 -12.70 -8.04
C ALA A 87 -1.88 -11.43 -8.75
N VAL A 88 -1.00 -10.67 -9.40
CA VAL A 88 -1.32 -9.42 -10.11
C VAL A 88 -1.28 -9.59 -11.64
N LEU A 89 -0.42 -10.49 -12.14
CA LEU A 89 -0.26 -10.78 -13.56
C LEU A 89 -1.22 -11.86 -14.05
N ASP A 90 -1.66 -11.77 -15.31
CA ASP A 90 -2.46 -12.83 -15.94
C ASP A 90 -1.77 -14.20 -15.87
N GLU A 91 -2.57 -15.26 -15.90
CA GLU A 91 -2.06 -16.62 -15.87
C GLU A 91 -1.10 -16.87 -17.06
N GLY A 92 0.11 -17.35 -16.75
CA GLY A 92 1.17 -17.59 -17.74
C GLY A 92 1.98 -16.35 -18.15
N ALA A 93 1.63 -15.16 -17.68
CA ALA A 93 2.46 -13.98 -17.84
C ALA A 93 3.56 -13.94 -16.77
N GLU A 94 4.80 -13.72 -17.20
CA GLU A 94 5.96 -13.72 -16.31
C GLU A 94 6.76 -12.43 -16.46
N LEU A 95 7.18 -11.87 -15.32
CA LEU A 95 8.17 -10.81 -15.26
C LEU A 95 8.97 -10.97 -13.97
N ARG A 96 10.29 -11.06 -14.13
CA ARG A 96 11.19 -11.27 -12.99
C ARG A 96 11.38 -9.97 -12.21
N VAL A 97 10.96 -9.97 -10.95
CA VAL A 97 11.28 -8.91 -9.99
C VAL A 97 12.46 -9.39 -9.14
N PRO A 98 13.68 -8.82 -9.29
CA PRO A 98 14.91 -9.41 -8.76
C PRO A 98 15.02 -9.38 -7.23
N ALA A 99 14.35 -8.46 -6.53
CA ALA A 99 14.42 -8.35 -5.07
C ALA A 99 13.13 -7.74 -4.49
N MET A 100 12.13 -8.58 -4.23
CA MET A 100 10.92 -8.13 -3.53
C MET A 100 11.08 -8.27 -2.02
N PRO A 101 11.01 -7.17 -1.23
CA PRO A 101 10.96 -7.27 0.22
C PRO A 101 9.77 -8.11 0.72
N SER A 102 9.96 -8.80 1.84
CA SER A 102 8.90 -9.51 2.54
C SER A 102 7.96 -8.59 3.32
N LEU A 103 8.46 -7.40 3.71
CA LEU A 103 7.70 -6.36 4.40
C LEU A 103 8.15 -5.01 3.86
N ILE A 104 7.21 -4.08 3.69
CA ILE A 104 7.51 -2.71 3.27
C ILE A 104 6.71 -1.72 4.09
N ALA A 105 7.34 -0.60 4.45
CA ALA A 105 6.67 0.51 5.11
C ALA A 105 5.89 1.35 4.09
N TYR A 106 4.76 1.93 4.48
CA TYR A 106 3.95 2.77 3.60
C TYR A 106 4.75 3.99 3.13
N SER A 107 5.51 4.61 4.03
CA SER A 107 6.35 5.77 3.68
C SER A 107 7.42 5.40 2.64
N GLU A 108 8.03 4.22 2.75
CA GLU A 108 9.01 3.69 1.81
C GLU A 108 8.38 3.41 0.45
N MET A 109 7.26 2.68 0.41
CA MET A 109 6.48 2.47 -0.81
C MET A 109 6.18 3.82 -1.50
N HIS A 110 5.62 4.78 -0.77
CA HIS A 110 5.24 6.07 -1.34
C HIS A 110 6.46 6.88 -1.84
N ARG A 111 7.57 6.88 -1.08
CA ARG A 111 8.82 7.53 -1.47
C ARG A 111 9.38 6.92 -2.75
N ASP A 112 9.41 5.60 -2.84
CA ASP A 112 10.06 4.87 -3.92
C ASP A 112 9.27 5.00 -5.23
N VAL A 113 7.94 4.86 -5.17
CA VAL A 113 7.05 5.10 -6.34
C VAL A 113 7.20 6.54 -6.85
N ARG A 114 7.28 7.51 -5.94
CA ARG A 114 7.48 8.92 -6.29
C ARG A 114 8.86 9.18 -6.89
N ALA A 115 9.91 8.58 -6.32
CA ALA A 115 11.27 8.71 -6.82
C ALA A 115 11.36 8.14 -8.24
N PHE A 116 10.79 6.96 -8.46
CA PHE A 116 10.70 6.34 -9.78
C PHE A 116 9.97 7.21 -10.81
N GLY A 117 8.82 7.77 -10.44
CA GLY A 117 8.09 8.69 -11.33
C GLY A 117 8.90 9.94 -11.72
N LYS A 118 9.91 10.34 -10.94
CA LYS A 118 10.81 11.46 -11.29
C LYS A 118 12.01 11.02 -12.13
N ALA A 119 12.51 9.81 -11.91
CA ALA A 119 13.76 9.30 -12.51
C ALA A 119 13.55 8.52 -13.82
N GLN A 120 12.32 8.17 -14.19
CA GLN A 120 12.02 7.30 -15.35
C GLN A 120 12.53 7.78 -16.73
N ASP A 121 12.86 9.07 -16.87
CA ASP A 121 13.41 9.64 -18.11
C ASP A 121 14.96 9.77 -18.06
N GLU A 122 15.62 9.27 -17.00
CA GLU A 122 17.09 9.26 -16.90
C GLU A 122 17.73 8.33 -17.93
N GLU A 123 18.84 8.76 -18.52
CA GLU A 123 19.58 7.97 -19.50
C GLU A 123 20.19 6.71 -18.85
N GLY A 124 20.13 5.58 -19.56
CA GLY A 124 20.75 4.32 -19.12
C GLY A 124 19.84 3.37 -18.34
N LEU A 125 18.55 3.69 -18.16
CA LEU A 125 17.59 2.75 -17.57
C LEU A 125 17.14 1.71 -18.61
N GLU A 126 17.36 0.43 -18.30
CA GLU A 126 16.91 -0.68 -19.14
C GLU A 126 15.39 -0.92 -19.01
N ALA A 127 14.75 -1.30 -20.11
CA ALA A 127 13.30 -1.53 -20.18
C ALA A 127 12.84 -2.58 -19.15
N ASP A 128 13.54 -3.71 -19.02
CA ASP A 128 13.18 -4.77 -18.09
C ASP A 128 13.22 -4.30 -16.62
N MET A 129 14.17 -3.40 -16.29
CA MET A 129 14.25 -2.81 -14.96
C MET A 129 13.06 -1.87 -14.70
N LEU A 130 12.66 -1.07 -15.69
CA LEU A 130 11.49 -0.20 -15.60
C LEU A 130 10.20 -1.02 -15.41
N ALA A 131 10.03 -2.10 -16.18
CA ALA A 131 8.90 -3.01 -16.04
C ALA A 131 8.87 -3.67 -14.67
N ALA A 132 9.99 -4.26 -14.24
CA ALA A 132 10.07 -4.94 -12.95
C ALA A 132 9.78 -3.98 -11.79
N THR A 133 10.23 -2.73 -11.90
CA THR A 133 9.98 -1.69 -10.89
C THR A 133 8.51 -1.26 -10.86
N LEU A 134 7.86 -1.08 -12.01
CA LEU A 134 6.41 -0.81 -12.04
C LEU A 134 5.59 -1.96 -11.46
N LEU A 135 5.95 -3.20 -11.79
CA LEU A 135 5.27 -4.37 -11.25
C LEU A 135 5.44 -4.46 -9.73
N ALA A 136 6.67 -4.29 -9.23
CA ALA A 136 6.97 -4.23 -7.81
C ALA A 136 6.09 -3.20 -7.07
N HIS A 137 5.99 -1.99 -7.62
CA HIS A 137 5.14 -0.96 -7.03
C HIS A 137 3.64 -1.31 -7.05
N ARG A 138 3.14 -1.97 -8.11
CA ARG A 138 1.75 -2.45 -8.14
C ARG A 138 1.52 -3.53 -7.07
N CYS A 139 2.48 -4.42 -6.86
CA CYS A 139 2.47 -5.39 -5.78
C CYS A 139 2.43 -4.74 -4.39
N PHE A 140 3.14 -3.63 -4.17
CA PHE A 140 3.08 -2.87 -2.93
C PHE A 140 1.70 -2.26 -2.69
N LEU A 141 1.15 -1.59 -3.71
CA LEU A 141 -0.17 -0.97 -3.62
C LEU A 141 -1.26 -2.01 -3.34
N ALA A 142 -1.22 -3.15 -4.03
CA ALA A 142 -2.14 -4.27 -3.76
C ALA A 142 -1.97 -4.83 -2.34
N GLY A 143 -0.74 -4.92 -1.83
CA GLY A 143 -0.46 -5.32 -0.45
C GLY A 143 -1.10 -4.37 0.57
N ALA A 144 -0.94 -3.06 0.35
CA ALA A 144 -1.52 -2.02 1.21
C ALA A 144 -3.06 -2.13 1.27
N ILE A 145 -3.70 -2.31 0.11
CA ILE A 145 -5.16 -2.47 0.00
C ILE A 145 -5.65 -3.67 0.81
N ARG A 146 -4.95 -4.81 0.69
CA ARG A 146 -5.36 -6.06 1.37
C ARG A 146 -5.36 -5.93 2.89
N VAL A 147 -4.50 -5.08 3.45
CA VAL A 147 -4.46 -4.80 4.90
C VAL A 147 -5.34 -3.61 5.32
N GLY A 148 -6.13 -3.05 4.41
CA GLY A 148 -7.12 -2.02 4.72
C GLY A 148 -6.65 -0.58 4.54
N LEU A 149 -5.51 -0.35 3.88
CA LEU A 149 -5.08 0.99 3.46
C LEU A 149 -5.69 1.37 2.10
N TRP A 150 -5.78 2.66 1.80
CA TRP A 150 -6.26 3.15 0.50
C TRP A 150 -5.28 4.15 -0.12
N PRO A 151 -4.22 3.67 -0.80
CA PRO A 151 -3.00 4.45 -1.08
C PRO A 151 -3.12 5.39 -2.30
N VAL A 152 -4.13 6.26 -2.35
CA VAL A 152 -4.45 7.11 -3.52
C VAL A 152 -3.24 7.94 -3.99
N ARG A 153 -2.45 8.50 -3.07
CA ARG A 153 -1.28 9.34 -3.43
C ARG A 153 -0.17 8.53 -4.10
N ALA A 154 0.13 7.34 -3.57
CA ALA A 154 1.13 6.45 -4.16
C ALA A 154 0.65 5.90 -5.51
N ALA A 155 -0.64 5.51 -5.60
CA ALA A 155 -1.29 5.07 -6.83
C ALA A 155 -1.24 6.14 -7.93
N ALA A 156 -1.43 7.42 -7.58
CA ALA A 156 -1.32 8.52 -8.52
C ALA A 156 0.08 8.69 -9.11
N TRP A 157 1.15 8.41 -8.34
CA TRP A 157 2.52 8.40 -8.86
C TRP A 157 2.79 7.18 -9.74
N TRP A 158 2.24 6.02 -9.37
CA TRP A 158 2.33 4.82 -10.18
C TRP A 158 1.68 5.00 -11.56
N GLU A 159 0.45 5.52 -11.59
CA GLU A 159 -0.26 5.79 -12.84
C GLU A 159 0.50 6.78 -13.71
N TYR A 160 1.03 7.84 -13.10
CA TYR A 160 1.83 8.85 -13.81
C TYR A 160 3.09 8.24 -14.43
N ALA A 161 3.79 7.37 -13.70
CA ALA A 161 4.96 6.67 -14.22
C ALA A 161 4.59 5.70 -15.35
N ASN A 162 3.56 4.88 -15.13
CA ASN A 162 3.06 3.93 -16.13
C ASN A 162 2.68 4.62 -17.44
N ALA A 163 1.91 5.71 -17.38
CA ALA A 163 1.47 6.44 -18.57
C ALA A 163 2.63 7.01 -19.39
N ARG A 164 3.72 7.44 -18.73
CA ARG A 164 4.89 8.01 -19.42
C ARG A 164 5.77 6.96 -20.07
N ILE A 165 5.93 5.79 -19.45
CA ILE A 165 6.80 4.74 -19.99
C ILE A 165 6.07 3.73 -20.88
N ALA A 166 4.74 3.65 -20.83
CA ALA A 166 3.93 2.77 -21.68
C ALA A 166 4.27 2.84 -23.18
N PRO A 167 4.61 3.99 -23.79
CA PRO A 167 5.02 4.04 -25.20
C PRO A 167 6.37 3.34 -25.50
N ARG A 168 7.19 3.10 -24.48
CA ARG A 168 8.55 2.57 -24.57
C ARG A 168 8.69 1.16 -23.97
N LEU A 169 7.63 0.65 -23.35
CA LEU A 169 7.67 -0.53 -22.51
C LEU A 169 6.50 -1.46 -22.83
N SER A 170 6.79 -2.75 -22.99
CA SER A 170 5.74 -3.78 -23.00
C SER A 170 5.65 -4.39 -21.61
N LEU A 171 4.63 -4.00 -20.84
CA LEU A 171 4.31 -4.69 -19.59
C LEU A 171 3.56 -6.00 -19.90
N PRO A 172 3.79 -7.06 -19.11
CA PRO A 172 2.89 -8.21 -19.12
C PRO A 172 1.46 -7.77 -18.78
N PRO A 173 0.43 -8.46 -19.28
CA PRO A 173 -0.95 -8.13 -18.96
C PRO A 173 -1.24 -8.39 -17.47
N PHE A 174 -1.96 -7.46 -16.86
CA PHE A 174 -2.43 -7.56 -15.50
C PHE A 174 -3.81 -8.21 -15.44
N ARG A 175 -4.08 -8.95 -14.38
CA ARG A 175 -5.42 -9.50 -14.12
C ARG A 175 -6.43 -8.37 -13.96
N PRO A 176 -7.69 -8.58 -14.39
CA PRO A 176 -8.80 -7.74 -13.99
C PRO A 176 -8.90 -7.70 -12.46
N ASP A 177 -9.03 -6.49 -11.91
CA ASP A 177 -9.10 -6.25 -10.47
C ASP A 177 -10.00 -5.04 -10.22
N GLU A 178 -11.25 -5.30 -9.81
CA GLU A 178 -12.25 -4.25 -9.58
C GLU A 178 -11.81 -3.27 -8.48
N ILE A 179 -11.07 -3.75 -7.47
CA ILE A 179 -10.59 -2.91 -6.37
C ILE A 179 -9.49 -1.97 -6.87
N TRP A 180 -8.64 -2.47 -7.77
CA TRP A 180 -7.66 -1.63 -8.46
C TRP A 180 -8.34 -0.55 -9.31
N ASP A 181 -9.40 -0.91 -10.05
CA ASP A 181 -10.14 0.03 -10.88
C ASP A 181 -10.80 1.13 -10.04
N ASP A 182 -11.37 0.78 -8.88
CA ASP A 182 -11.90 1.75 -7.90
C ASP A 182 -10.81 2.69 -7.39
N LEU A 183 -9.61 2.18 -7.07
CA LEU A 183 -8.48 3.01 -6.67
C LEU A 183 -8.06 3.99 -7.78
N MET A 184 -8.04 3.54 -9.04
CA MET A 184 -7.72 4.42 -10.18
C MET A 184 -8.81 5.47 -10.43
N ALA A 185 -10.07 5.15 -10.14
CA ALA A 185 -11.16 6.13 -10.18
C ALA A 185 -10.96 7.23 -9.13
N ASP A 186 -10.58 6.86 -7.91
CA ASP A 186 -10.27 7.83 -6.84
C ASP A 186 -9.02 8.68 -7.15
N VAL A 187 -8.00 8.10 -7.78
CA VAL A 187 -6.85 8.86 -8.31
C VAL A 187 -7.32 9.92 -9.31
N THR A 188 -8.22 9.56 -10.21
CA THR A 188 -8.76 10.48 -11.22
C THR A 188 -9.56 11.61 -10.57
N GLU A 189 -10.41 11.28 -9.60
CA GLU A 189 -11.19 12.26 -8.86
C GLU A 189 -10.31 13.23 -8.05
N ALA A 190 -9.30 12.71 -7.33
CA ALA A 190 -8.36 13.53 -6.55
C ALA A 190 -7.59 14.53 -7.43
N ARG A 191 -7.22 14.13 -8.65
CA ARG A 191 -6.59 15.03 -9.64
C ARG A 191 -7.54 16.14 -10.07
N ARG A 192 -8.79 15.80 -10.40
CA ARG A 192 -9.82 16.77 -10.77
C ARG A 192 -10.05 17.83 -9.69
N GLN A 193 -10.13 17.42 -8.42
CA GLN A 193 -10.29 18.35 -7.30
C GLN A 193 -9.07 19.27 -7.13
N THR A 194 -7.86 18.76 -7.34
CA THR A 194 -6.63 19.54 -7.25
C THR A 194 -6.53 20.59 -8.36
N GLU A 195 -6.97 20.26 -9.58
CA GLU A 195 -7.00 21.22 -10.71
C GLU A 195 -8.03 22.33 -10.50
N GLN A 196 -9.23 21.96 -10.00
CA GLN A 196 -10.25 22.93 -9.63
C GLN A 196 -9.76 23.89 -8.54
N ALA A 197 -9.09 23.38 -7.50
CA ALA A 197 -8.54 24.18 -6.41
C ALA A 197 -7.45 25.17 -6.86
N LYS A 198 -6.75 24.92 -7.98
CA LYS A 198 -5.74 25.84 -8.57
C LYS A 198 -6.35 26.94 -9.45
N THR A 199 -7.64 26.83 -9.79
CA THR A 199 -8.34 27.76 -10.69
C THR A 199 -9.07 28.88 -9.93
N PHE A 200 -9.10 28.80 -8.59
CA PHE A 200 -9.63 29.81 -7.67
C PHE A 200 -8.50 30.52 -6.92
#